data_AF-S7RCR0-F1
#
_entry.id   AF-S7RCR0-F1
#
_cell.length_a   1.000
_cell.length_b   1.000
_cell.length_c   1.000
_cell.angle_alpha   90.00
_cell.angle_beta   90.00
_cell.angle_gamma   90.00
#
_symmetry.space_group_name_H-M   'P 1'
#
loop_
_entity.id
_entity.type
_entity.pdbx_description
1 polymer ?
#
loop_
_entity_poly.entity_id
_entity_poly.type
_entity_poly.pdbx_seq_one_letter_code
_entity_poly.pdbx_strand_id
1 'polypeptide(L)'
;MSLEEQTAVQVLSTINTAAGANDHMFEKGTGKVSYYRRHREARQAYQRQYNQIHRVGRRKCGKAARKAAQDARRKEKTRKIQYVEDGIAVKSTAEDPEITSEMEAAERLVYRDYLYKITNLEEQYKDEWLERYMDYLDECLFRRLEQAKAELPTADPGTIHGHRRIIATYHQEIFLRGQGFDAYAQACHDRKLITDGRAVNKREFKRIYGF
;
A
#
# COMPACT_ATOMS: atom_id res chain seq x y z
N MET A 1 18.72 -52.50 31.02
CA MET A 1 19.29 -51.22 30.56
C MET A 1 20.71 -51.48 30.10
N SER A 2 20.99 -51.23 28.82
CA SER A 2 22.32 -51.45 28.24
C SER A 2 23.27 -50.31 28.63
N LEU A 3 24.59 -50.55 28.55
CA LEU A 3 25.63 -49.54 28.79
C LEU A 3 25.51 -48.31 27.86
N GLU A 4 24.86 -48.46 26.71
CA GLU A 4 24.61 -47.38 25.74
C GLU A 4 23.47 -46.46 26.18
N GLU A 5 22.47 -47.00 26.89
CA GLU A 5 21.37 -46.19 27.43
C GLU A 5 21.81 -45.32 28.61
N GLN A 6 22.79 -45.78 29.40
CA GLN A 6 23.34 -45.00 30.52
C GLN A 6 24.21 -43.83 30.06
N THR A 7 24.94 -43.98 28.96
CA THR A 7 25.76 -42.91 28.37
C THR A 7 24.90 -41.84 27.68
N ALA A 8 23.82 -42.22 27.01
CA ALA A 8 22.90 -41.26 26.39
C ALA A 8 22.18 -40.36 27.42
N VAL A 9 21.79 -40.92 28.58
CA VAL A 9 21.17 -40.14 29.66
C VAL A 9 22.17 -39.19 30.33
N GLN A 10 23.44 -39.58 30.47
CA GLN A 10 24.49 -38.70 31.01
C GLN A 10 24.85 -37.53 30.09
N VAL A 11 24.86 -37.74 28.76
CA VAL A 11 25.12 -36.67 27.78
C VAL A 11 23.94 -35.68 27.71
N LEU A 12 22.70 -36.18 27.79
CA LEU A 12 21.51 -35.31 27.80
C LEU A 12 21.39 -34.50 29.10
N SER A 13 21.85 -35.00 30.25
CA SER A 13 21.88 -34.22 31.49
C SER A 13 22.97 -33.13 31.50
N THR A 14 24.11 -33.36 30.83
CA THR A 14 25.16 -32.32 30.70
C THR A 14 24.75 -31.21 29.73
N ILE A 15 24.02 -31.52 28.66
CA ILE A 15 23.52 -30.52 27.70
C ILE A 15 22.45 -29.62 28.33
N ASN A 16 21.55 -30.19 29.15
CA ASN A 16 20.51 -29.40 29.83
C ASN A 16 21.07 -28.52 30.96
N THR A 17 22.16 -28.93 31.61
CA THR A 17 22.84 -28.09 32.61
C THR A 17 23.61 -26.92 31.95
N ALA A 18 24.16 -27.11 30.74
CA ALA A 18 24.84 -26.04 29.99
C ALA A 18 23.88 -25.00 29.40
N ALA A 19 22.62 -25.36 29.11
CA ALA A 19 21.61 -24.42 28.62
C ALA A 19 20.95 -23.58 29.74
N GLY A 20 21.04 -24.02 31.00
CA GLY A 20 20.44 -23.34 32.16
C GLY A 20 21.37 -22.39 32.93
N ALA A 21 22.68 -22.36 32.62
CA ALA A 21 23.69 -21.73 33.48
C ALA A 21 24.08 -20.28 33.10
N ASN A 22 23.28 -19.55 32.33
CA ASN A 22 23.57 -18.14 31.98
C ASN A 22 22.42 -17.16 32.23
N ASP A 23 21.36 -17.57 32.95
CA ASP A 23 20.19 -16.71 33.23
C ASP A 23 20.07 -16.30 34.70
N HIS A 24 21.19 -16.34 35.44
CA HIS A 24 21.29 -15.84 36.81
C HIS A 24 22.29 -14.70 36.92
N MET A 25 21.88 -13.54 36.43
CA MET A 25 22.23 -12.25 37.04
C MET A 25 21.02 -11.32 37.00
N PHE A 26 20.37 -11.24 38.16
CA PHE A 26 19.68 -10.07 38.73
C PHE A 26 19.14 -9.01 37.75
N GLU A 27 17.81 -8.88 37.70
CA GLU A 27 17.13 -7.71 38.29
C GLU A 27 15.61 -7.97 38.37
N LYS A 28 15.11 -8.14 39.60
CA LYS A 28 13.71 -7.89 39.94
C LYS A 28 13.50 -6.37 39.85
N GLY A 29 13.15 -5.87 38.67
CA GLY A 29 12.93 -4.44 38.45
C GLY A 29 12.26 -4.17 37.11
N THR A 30 10.98 -3.75 37.17
CA THR A 30 10.21 -3.08 36.11
C THR A 30 10.57 -3.43 34.66
N GLY A 31 9.94 -4.46 34.06
CA GLY A 31 9.63 -4.67 32.62
C GLY A 31 10.48 -4.04 31.49
N LYS A 32 11.73 -3.67 31.70
CA LYS A 32 12.56 -2.89 30.77
C LYS A 32 13.65 -3.80 30.25
N VAL A 33 13.60 -4.05 28.94
CA VAL A 33 14.59 -4.85 28.21
C VAL A 33 15.98 -4.22 28.39
N SER A 34 16.93 -4.99 28.92
CA SER A 34 18.33 -4.61 29.11
C SER A 34 18.91 -3.97 27.83
N TYR A 35 19.68 -2.90 28.01
CA TYR A 35 20.34 -2.16 26.93
C TYR A 35 21.11 -3.08 25.96
N TYR A 36 21.82 -4.06 26.50
CA TYR A 36 22.60 -5.04 25.73
C TYR A 36 21.71 -5.95 24.87
N ARG A 37 20.53 -6.32 25.37
CA ARG A 37 19.55 -7.13 24.63
C ARG A 37 18.93 -6.34 23.49
N ARG A 38 18.56 -5.06 23.72
CA ARG A 38 18.06 -4.15 22.67
C ARG A 38 19.09 -3.95 21.55
N HIS A 39 20.36 -3.73 21.89
CA HIS A 39 21.43 -3.60 20.89
C HIS A 39 21.68 -4.88 20.09
N ARG A 40 21.62 -6.05 20.75
CA ARG A 40 21.78 -7.34 20.08
C ARG A 40 20.64 -7.60 19.10
N GLU A 41 19.40 -7.38 19.51
CA GLU A 41 18.20 -7.54 18.67
C GLU A 41 18.23 -6.58 17.48
N ALA A 42 18.60 -5.31 17.69
CA ALA A 42 18.76 -4.33 16.62
C ALA A 42 19.84 -4.74 15.61
N ARG A 43 20.99 -5.24 16.09
CA ARG A 43 22.07 -5.74 15.22
C ARG A 43 21.64 -6.97 14.42
N GLN A 44 20.89 -7.88 15.02
CA GLN A 44 20.32 -9.04 14.32
C GLN A 44 19.24 -8.63 13.29
N ALA A 45 18.41 -7.64 13.62
CA ALA A 45 17.42 -7.07 12.69
C ALA A 45 18.11 -6.42 11.48
N TYR A 46 19.14 -5.60 11.71
CA TYR A 46 19.96 -5.01 10.67
C TYR A 46 20.60 -6.09 9.78
N GLN A 47 21.21 -7.13 10.38
CA GLN A 47 21.86 -8.20 9.63
C GLN A 47 20.85 -8.98 8.75
N ARG A 48 19.64 -9.23 9.26
CA ARG A 48 18.55 -9.85 8.48
C ARG A 48 18.15 -8.97 7.30
N GLN A 49 17.99 -7.67 7.53
CA GLN A 49 17.64 -6.72 6.48
C GLN A 49 18.71 -6.63 5.39
N TYR A 50 19.98 -6.53 5.82
CA TYR A 50 21.16 -6.50 4.96
C TYR A 50 21.27 -7.77 4.12
N ASN A 51 21.15 -8.95 4.72
CA ASN A 51 21.24 -10.22 4.00
C ASN A 51 20.14 -10.36 2.95
N GLN A 52 18.91 -9.96 3.28
CA GLN A 52 17.79 -10.00 2.34
C GLN A 52 18.01 -9.06 1.14
N ILE A 53 18.71 -7.92 1.31
CA ILE A 53 19.03 -7.01 0.20
C ILE A 53 20.27 -7.46 -0.57
N HIS A 54 21.34 -7.82 0.13
CA HIS A 54 22.69 -7.95 -0.45
C HIS A 54 23.09 -9.38 -0.81
N ARG A 55 22.47 -10.43 -0.23
CA ARG A 55 22.79 -11.84 -0.53
C ARG A 55 21.81 -12.42 -1.57
N VAL A 56 21.91 -11.92 -2.80
CA VAL A 56 21.09 -12.39 -3.93
C VAL A 56 21.77 -13.58 -4.62
N GLY A 57 21.39 -14.79 -4.23
CA GLY A 57 21.73 -16.04 -4.93
C GLY A 57 23.22 -16.42 -4.92
N ARG A 58 23.50 -17.73 -5.07
CA ARG A 58 24.88 -18.27 -5.13
C ARG A 58 25.53 -18.15 -6.53
N ARG A 59 24.82 -17.68 -7.55
CA ARG A 59 25.33 -17.65 -8.93
C ARG A 59 26.18 -16.39 -9.19
N LYS A 60 27.28 -16.55 -9.94
CA LYS A 60 28.12 -15.42 -10.35
C LYS A 60 27.33 -14.50 -11.29
N CYS A 61 26.88 -13.36 -10.77
CA CYS A 61 26.33 -12.26 -11.56
C CYS A 61 27.37 -11.13 -11.72
N GLY A 62 27.33 -10.44 -12.86
CA GLY A 62 28.14 -9.24 -13.11
C GLY A 62 27.79 -8.09 -12.16
N LYS A 63 28.72 -7.13 -12.00
CA LYS A 63 28.55 -6.00 -11.05
C LYS A 63 27.28 -5.17 -11.34
N ALA A 64 26.98 -4.89 -12.60
CA ALA A 64 25.80 -4.13 -13.01
C ALA A 64 24.49 -4.87 -12.67
N ALA A 65 24.39 -6.16 -13.01
CA ALA A 65 23.23 -7.00 -12.69
C ALA A 65 23.02 -7.14 -11.18
N ARG A 66 24.11 -7.24 -10.41
CA ARG A 66 24.05 -7.28 -8.93
C ARG A 66 23.51 -5.97 -8.36
N LYS A 67 23.97 -4.83 -8.88
CA LYS A 67 23.48 -3.51 -8.46
C LYS A 67 21.99 -3.35 -8.76
N ALA A 68 21.56 -3.68 -9.98
CA ALA A 68 20.15 -3.63 -10.38
C ALA A 68 19.25 -4.50 -9.48
N ALA A 69 19.69 -5.72 -9.16
CA ALA A 69 18.93 -6.61 -8.26
C ALA A 69 18.87 -6.10 -6.80
N GLN A 70 19.96 -5.50 -6.30
CA GLN A 70 19.98 -4.86 -4.98
C GLN A 70 19.09 -3.62 -4.94
N ASP A 71 19.11 -2.81 -5.99
CA ASP A 71 18.27 -1.61 -6.11
C ASP A 71 16.78 -1.99 -6.22
N ALA A 72 16.44 -3.03 -6.97
CA ALA A 72 15.08 -3.56 -7.05
C ALA A 72 14.58 -4.05 -5.67
N ARG A 73 15.39 -4.83 -4.93
CA ARG A 73 15.02 -5.28 -3.56
C ARG A 73 14.99 -4.15 -2.54
N ARG A 74 15.84 -3.13 -2.70
CA ARG A 74 15.76 -1.91 -1.88
C ARG A 74 14.44 -1.22 -2.14
N LYS A 75 14.04 -1.01 -3.39
CA LYS A 75 12.72 -0.45 -3.73
C LYS A 75 11.58 -1.28 -3.14
N GLU A 76 11.60 -2.60 -3.33
CA GLU A 76 10.60 -3.55 -2.81
C GLU A 76 10.47 -3.48 -1.28
N LYS A 77 11.58 -3.40 -0.55
CA LYS A 77 11.58 -3.37 0.91
C LYS A 77 11.35 -2.00 1.52
N THR A 78 11.89 -0.97 0.89
CA THR A 78 11.78 0.39 1.41
C THR A 78 10.35 0.88 1.20
N ARG A 79 9.56 0.28 0.29
CA ARG A 79 8.16 0.66 -0.03
C ARG A 79 8.00 2.17 0.11
N LYS A 80 8.93 2.92 -0.48
CA LYS A 80 8.90 4.37 -0.34
C LYS A 80 7.71 4.76 -1.19
N ILE A 81 6.59 5.06 -0.54
CA ILE A 81 5.34 5.42 -1.20
C ILE A 81 5.72 6.55 -2.17
N GLN A 82 5.54 6.29 -3.46
CA GLN A 82 5.97 7.21 -4.53
C GLN A 82 4.89 8.25 -4.85
N TYR A 83 3.74 8.15 -4.18
CA TYR A 83 2.64 9.09 -4.26
C TYR A 83 2.36 9.71 -2.89
N VAL A 84 1.85 10.94 -2.92
CA VAL A 84 1.16 11.58 -1.80
C VAL A 84 -0.29 11.12 -1.84
N GLU A 85 -0.91 10.86 -0.68
CA GLU A 85 -2.34 10.60 -0.56
C GLU A 85 -3.09 11.95 -0.45
N ASP A 86 -4.16 12.14 -1.24
CA ASP A 86 -5.04 13.32 -1.17
C ASP A 86 -5.92 13.36 0.09
N GLY A 87 -6.09 12.22 0.74
CA GLY A 87 -6.97 12.05 1.91
C GLY A 87 -8.43 11.83 1.56
N ILE A 88 -8.79 11.79 0.27
CA ILE A 88 -10.16 11.49 -0.19
C ILE A 88 -10.49 10.02 0.02
N ALA A 89 -9.55 9.11 -0.22
CA ALA A 89 -9.73 7.71 0.14
C ALA A 89 -9.42 7.50 1.64
N VAL A 90 -10.22 6.67 2.31
CA VAL A 90 -9.93 6.25 3.69
C VAL A 90 -8.65 5.42 3.72
N LYS A 91 -7.77 5.68 4.69
CA LYS A 91 -6.48 4.99 4.84
C LYS A 91 -6.62 3.48 5.10
N SER A 92 -7.73 3.07 5.72
CA SER A 92 -8.08 1.68 6.00
C SER A 92 -8.17 0.85 4.72
N THR A 93 -7.66 -0.38 4.77
CA THR A 93 -7.80 -1.41 3.72
C THR A 93 -9.15 -2.10 3.71
N ALA A 94 -10.04 -1.76 4.63
CA ALA A 94 -11.40 -2.25 4.58
C ALA A 94 -12.12 -1.72 3.33
N GLU A 95 -12.87 -2.61 2.69
CA GLU A 95 -13.81 -2.25 1.64
C GLU A 95 -14.92 -1.35 2.23
N ASP A 96 -15.51 -0.53 1.38
CA ASP A 96 -16.60 0.37 1.76
C ASP A 96 -17.86 -0.43 2.15
N PRO A 97 -18.34 -0.35 3.40
CA PRO A 97 -19.51 -1.12 3.83
C PRO A 97 -20.82 -0.64 3.19
N GLU A 98 -20.84 0.57 2.62
CA GLU A 98 -22.02 1.17 1.99
C GLU A 98 -22.06 0.94 0.47
N ILE A 99 -21.09 0.21 -0.08
CA ILE A 99 -21.03 -0.05 -1.52
C ILE A 99 -22.13 -1.03 -1.94
N THR A 100 -22.81 -0.70 -3.04
CA THR A 100 -23.77 -1.59 -3.70
C THR A 100 -23.23 -2.07 -5.03
N SER A 101 -23.76 -3.19 -5.54
CA SER A 101 -23.38 -3.73 -6.85
C SER A 101 -23.64 -2.75 -7.99
N GLU A 102 -24.66 -1.89 -7.87
CA GLU A 102 -24.98 -0.82 -8.81
C GLU A 102 -23.92 0.27 -8.82
N MET A 103 -23.42 0.68 -7.63
CA MET A 103 -22.33 1.65 -7.53
C MET A 103 -21.04 1.11 -8.13
N GLU A 104 -20.69 -0.15 -7.85
CA GLU A 104 -19.54 -0.80 -8.48
C GLU A 104 -19.69 -0.90 -10.01
N ALA A 105 -20.90 -1.18 -10.49
CA ALA A 105 -21.17 -1.22 -11.93
C ALA A 105 -20.95 0.17 -12.55
N ALA A 106 -21.44 1.24 -11.90
CA ALA A 106 -21.22 2.60 -12.33
C ALA A 106 -19.74 2.99 -12.34
N GLU A 107 -18.99 2.63 -11.29
CA GLU A 107 -17.54 2.86 -11.22
C GLU A 107 -16.77 2.11 -12.32
N ARG A 108 -17.14 0.86 -12.59
CA ARG A 108 -16.55 0.08 -13.69
C ARG A 108 -16.84 0.69 -15.05
N LEU A 109 -18.02 1.26 -15.26
CA LEU A 109 -18.33 1.98 -16.50
C LEU A 109 -17.44 3.22 -16.64
N VAL A 110 -17.30 4.02 -15.58
CA VAL A 110 -16.40 5.18 -15.56
C VAL A 110 -14.96 4.76 -15.85
N TYR A 111 -14.46 3.71 -15.22
CA TYR A 111 -13.11 3.19 -15.47
C TYR A 111 -12.93 2.66 -16.90
N ARG A 112 -13.94 2.00 -17.47
CA ARG A 112 -13.90 1.55 -18.86
C ARG A 112 -13.82 2.74 -19.82
N ASP A 113 -14.60 3.79 -19.56
CA ASP A 113 -14.60 5.00 -20.38
C ASP A 113 -13.24 5.71 -20.31
N TYR A 114 -12.55 5.66 -19.16
CA TYR A 114 -11.17 6.13 -19.03
C TYR A 114 -10.21 5.39 -19.95
N LEU A 115 -10.23 4.05 -19.91
CA LEU A 115 -9.33 3.23 -20.73
C LEU A 115 -9.54 3.48 -22.23
N TYR A 116 -10.81 3.62 -22.64
CA TYR A 116 -11.15 3.97 -24.02
C TYR A 116 -10.62 5.36 -24.40
N LYS A 117 -10.81 6.35 -23.52
CA LYS A 117 -10.36 7.71 -23.76
C LYS A 117 -8.84 7.83 -23.82
N ILE A 118 -8.13 7.15 -22.91
CA ILE A 118 -6.66 7.11 -22.91
C ILE A 118 -6.16 6.54 -24.23
N THR A 119 -6.65 5.36 -24.64
CA THR A 119 -6.23 4.72 -25.91
C THR A 119 -6.40 5.66 -27.10
N ASN A 120 -7.56 6.32 -27.21
CA ASN A 120 -7.82 7.24 -28.31
C ASN A 120 -6.92 8.49 -28.27
N LEU A 121 -6.67 9.05 -27.09
CA LEU A 121 -5.84 10.25 -26.95
C LEU A 121 -4.36 9.93 -27.17
N GLU A 122 -3.87 8.77 -26.72
CA GLU A 122 -2.51 8.30 -26.96
C GLU A 122 -2.25 8.14 -28.47
N GLU A 123 -3.19 7.54 -29.20
CA GLU A 123 -3.10 7.38 -30.66
C GLU A 123 -3.11 8.73 -31.39
N GLN A 124 -3.94 9.67 -30.95
CA GLN A 124 -4.13 10.94 -31.64
C GLN A 124 -3.07 12.01 -31.29
N TYR A 125 -2.57 12.05 -30.04
CA TYR A 125 -1.85 13.20 -29.50
C TYR A 125 -0.47 12.93 -28.88
N LYS A 126 0.11 11.73 -29.00
CA LYS A 126 1.51 11.38 -28.64
C LYS A 126 2.08 11.97 -27.33
N ASP A 127 2.60 13.19 -27.33
CA ASP A 127 3.23 13.78 -26.14
C ASP A 127 2.25 14.66 -25.32
N GLU A 128 1.15 15.11 -25.93
CA GLU A 128 0.13 15.97 -25.31
C GLU A 128 -1.08 15.20 -24.78
N TRP A 129 -1.14 13.88 -24.97
CA TRP A 129 -2.34 13.10 -24.62
C TRP A 129 -2.69 13.21 -23.14
N LEU A 130 -1.69 13.30 -22.26
CA LEU A 130 -1.90 13.35 -20.82
C LEU A 130 -2.56 14.66 -20.41
N GLU A 131 -2.11 15.80 -20.92
CA GLU A 131 -2.72 17.10 -20.63
C GLU A 131 -4.19 17.13 -21.08
N ARG A 132 -4.46 16.66 -22.30
CA ARG A 132 -5.84 16.58 -22.83
C ARG A 132 -6.71 15.59 -22.06
N TYR A 133 -6.12 14.51 -21.56
CA TYR A 133 -6.81 13.55 -20.72
C TYR A 133 -7.16 14.15 -19.36
N MET A 134 -6.26 14.93 -18.78
CA MET A 134 -6.49 15.65 -17.53
C MET A 134 -7.60 16.69 -17.67
N ASP A 135 -7.61 17.49 -18.75
CA ASP A 135 -8.70 18.43 -19.06
C ASP A 135 -10.05 17.73 -19.18
N TYR A 136 -10.06 16.56 -19.85
CA TYR A 136 -11.27 15.74 -19.96
C TYR A 136 -11.77 15.24 -18.59
N LEU A 137 -10.87 14.79 -17.71
CA LEU A 137 -11.24 14.37 -16.37
C LEU A 137 -11.79 15.53 -15.54
N ASP A 138 -11.20 16.71 -15.63
CA ASP A 138 -11.69 17.92 -14.96
C ASP A 138 -13.09 18.31 -15.45
N GLU A 139 -13.34 18.24 -16.76
CA GLU A 139 -14.67 18.48 -17.32
C GLU A 139 -15.70 17.45 -16.80
N CYS A 140 -15.33 16.16 -16.77
CA CYS A 140 -16.20 15.11 -16.23
C CYS A 140 -16.48 15.31 -14.73
N LEU A 141 -15.47 15.66 -13.95
CA LEU A 141 -15.60 15.99 -12.53
C LEU A 141 -16.58 17.15 -12.33
N PHE A 142 -16.42 18.23 -13.10
CA PHE A 142 -17.29 19.40 -13.03
C PHE A 142 -18.75 19.04 -13.34
N ARG A 143 -19.00 18.34 -14.45
CA ARG A 143 -20.36 17.90 -14.82
C ARG A 143 -20.99 17.02 -13.75
N ARG A 144 -20.22 16.09 -13.15
CA ARG A 144 -20.73 15.21 -12.11
C ARG A 144 -21.05 15.96 -10.82
N LEU A 145 -20.27 16.99 -10.48
CA LEU A 145 -20.57 17.87 -9.36
C LEU A 145 -21.86 18.66 -9.57
N GLU A 146 -22.09 19.19 -10.78
CA GLU A 146 -23.34 19.88 -11.09
C GLU A 146 -24.55 18.95 -10.99
N GLN A 147 -24.43 17.74 -11.55
CA GLN A 147 -25.48 16.72 -11.44
C GLN A 147 -25.78 16.37 -9.97
N ALA A 148 -24.74 16.12 -9.17
CA ALA A 148 -24.92 15.79 -7.76
C ALA A 148 -25.59 16.94 -6.98
N LYS A 149 -25.26 18.19 -7.30
CA LYS A 149 -25.90 19.38 -6.70
C LYS A 149 -27.37 19.52 -7.09
N ALA A 150 -27.72 19.19 -8.33
CA ALA A 150 -29.09 19.22 -8.80
C ALA A 150 -29.96 18.14 -8.12
N GLU A 151 -29.40 16.94 -7.91
CA GLU A 151 -30.12 15.79 -7.35
C GLU A 151 -30.17 15.78 -5.81
N LEU A 152 -29.22 16.47 -5.14
CA LEU A 152 -29.09 16.56 -3.68
C LEU A 152 -30.39 16.79 -2.89
N PRO A 153 -31.29 17.72 -3.29
CA PRO A 153 -32.50 18.01 -2.52
C PRO A 153 -33.48 16.83 -2.42
N THR A 154 -33.42 15.91 -3.38
CA THR A 154 -34.36 14.78 -3.52
C THR A 154 -33.70 13.42 -3.41
N ALA A 155 -32.36 13.36 -3.39
CA ALA A 155 -31.60 12.12 -3.41
C ALA A 155 -31.69 11.38 -2.06
N ASP A 156 -31.87 10.07 -2.13
CA ASP A 156 -31.73 9.19 -0.98
C ASP A 156 -30.23 9.05 -0.58
N PRO A 157 -29.93 8.56 0.64
CA PRO A 157 -28.55 8.40 1.12
C PRO A 157 -27.66 7.54 0.21
N GLY A 158 -28.23 6.53 -0.47
CA GLY A 158 -27.51 5.66 -1.41
C GLY A 158 -27.09 6.44 -2.65
N THR A 159 -28.01 7.18 -3.27
CA THR A 159 -27.71 8.06 -4.42
C THR A 159 -26.63 9.10 -4.07
N ILE A 160 -26.73 9.74 -2.90
CA ILE A 160 -25.72 10.68 -2.39
C ILE A 160 -24.35 10.00 -2.26
N HIS A 161 -24.30 8.79 -1.72
CA HIS A 161 -23.05 8.02 -1.61
C HIS A 161 -22.47 7.65 -2.98
N GLY A 162 -23.32 7.23 -3.92
CA GLY A 162 -22.92 6.96 -5.30
C GLY A 162 -22.30 8.19 -5.97
N HIS A 163 -22.87 9.38 -5.80
CA HIS A 163 -22.24 10.62 -6.29
C HIS A 163 -20.87 10.85 -5.66
N ARG A 164 -20.75 10.71 -4.34
CA ARG A 164 -19.46 10.88 -3.64
C ARG A 164 -18.39 9.95 -4.20
N ARG A 165 -18.73 8.68 -4.43
CA ARG A 165 -17.79 7.68 -4.96
C ARG A 165 -17.31 8.06 -6.36
N ILE A 166 -18.22 8.39 -7.28
CA ILE A 166 -17.83 8.79 -8.64
C ILE A 166 -16.99 10.08 -8.64
N ILE A 167 -17.39 11.10 -7.89
CA ILE A 167 -16.64 12.36 -7.78
C ILE A 167 -15.24 12.11 -7.19
N ALA A 168 -15.15 11.27 -6.16
CA ALA A 168 -13.89 10.88 -5.54
C ALA A 168 -12.99 10.13 -6.52
N THR A 169 -13.54 9.25 -7.36
CA THR A 169 -12.79 8.57 -8.43
C THR A 169 -12.16 9.57 -9.40
N TYR A 170 -12.91 10.55 -9.91
CA TYR A 170 -12.36 11.58 -10.79
C TYR A 170 -11.27 12.41 -10.09
N HIS A 171 -11.53 12.89 -8.87
CA HIS A 171 -10.55 13.67 -8.11
C HIS A 171 -9.24 12.91 -7.92
N GLN A 172 -9.35 11.65 -7.48
CA GLN A 172 -8.18 10.84 -7.16
C GLN A 172 -7.37 10.53 -8.42
N GLU A 173 -8.04 10.31 -9.55
CA GLU A 173 -7.42 10.12 -10.86
C GLU A 173 -6.59 11.36 -11.25
N ILE A 174 -7.20 12.55 -11.18
CA ILE A 174 -6.53 13.83 -11.45
C ILE A 174 -5.33 14.02 -10.51
N PHE A 175 -5.55 13.85 -9.21
CA PHE A 175 -4.51 14.10 -8.20
C PHE A 175 -3.30 13.17 -8.34
N LEU A 176 -3.53 11.87 -8.55
CA LEU A 176 -2.44 10.90 -8.65
C LEU A 176 -1.71 10.99 -9.99
N ARG A 177 -2.43 11.22 -11.09
CA ARG A 177 -1.79 11.39 -12.41
C ARG A 177 -1.00 12.68 -12.51
N GLY A 178 -1.45 13.75 -11.85
CA GLY A 178 -0.71 15.00 -11.73
C GLY A 178 0.65 14.85 -11.03
N GLN A 179 0.85 13.80 -10.23
CA GLN A 179 2.13 13.48 -9.59
C GLN A 179 3.09 12.70 -10.50
N GLY A 180 2.61 12.23 -11.66
CA GLY A 180 3.37 11.47 -12.64
C GLY A 180 3.01 9.98 -12.69
N PHE A 181 3.45 9.34 -13.78
CA PHE A 181 3.10 7.97 -14.11
C PHE A 181 3.46 6.95 -13.02
N ASP A 182 4.68 7.05 -12.46
CA ASP A 182 5.17 6.12 -11.42
C ASP A 182 4.32 6.19 -10.14
N ALA A 183 3.89 7.39 -9.76
CA ALA A 183 3.06 7.62 -8.58
C ALA A 183 1.68 6.94 -8.74
N TYR A 184 1.04 7.17 -9.89
CA TYR A 184 -0.23 6.54 -10.22
C TYR A 184 -0.12 5.00 -10.30
N ALA A 185 0.88 4.48 -11.00
CA ALA A 185 1.10 3.04 -11.13
C ALA A 185 1.32 2.36 -9.76
N GLN A 186 2.07 3.00 -8.86
CA GLN A 186 2.27 2.48 -7.50
C GLN A 186 0.97 2.53 -6.68
N ALA A 187 0.14 3.57 -6.83
CA ALA A 187 -1.15 3.66 -6.15
C ALA A 187 -2.13 2.56 -6.58
N CYS A 188 -2.19 2.25 -7.88
CA CYS A 188 -2.94 1.10 -8.41
C CYS A 188 -2.43 -0.22 -7.82
N HIS A 189 -1.11 -0.43 -7.82
CA HIS A 189 -0.51 -1.64 -7.27
C HIS A 189 -0.83 -1.81 -5.77
N ASP A 190 -0.84 -0.71 -5.02
CA ASP A 190 -1.15 -0.70 -3.59
C ASP A 190 -2.67 -0.78 -3.29
N ARG A 191 -3.50 -0.88 -4.33
CA ARG A 191 -4.97 -0.90 -4.27
C ARG A 191 -5.52 0.25 -3.42
N LYS A 192 -5.06 1.47 -3.72
CA LYS A 192 -5.44 2.69 -2.99
C LYS A 192 -6.56 3.46 -3.65
N LEU A 193 -7.02 3.02 -4.81
CA LEU A 193 -8.03 3.74 -5.57
C LEU A 193 -9.44 3.49 -5.02
N ILE A 194 -10.33 4.46 -5.18
CA ILE A 194 -11.77 4.29 -4.90
C ILE A 194 -12.35 3.15 -5.73
N THR A 195 -11.91 3.01 -6.99
CA THR A 195 -12.30 1.93 -7.91
C THR A 195 -11.86 0.54 -7.46
N ASP A 196 -10.90 0.44 -6.53
CA ASP A 196 -10.50 -0.82 -5.89
C ASP A 196 -11.37 -1.14 -4.65
N GLY A 197 -12.51 -0.46 -4.48
CA GLY A 197 -13.45 -0.68 -3.38
C GLY A 197 -13.15 0.13 -2.12
N ARG A 198 -12.22 1.10 -2.17
CA ARG A 198 -11.91 1.96 -1.02
C ARG A 198 -13.09 2.87 -0.68
N ALA A 199 -13.30 3.06 0.62
CA ALA A 199 -14.29 4.01 1.12
C ALA A 199 -13.86 5.46 0.90
N VAL A 200 -14.83 6.31 0.63
CA VAL A 200 -14.65 7.77 0.58
C VAL A 200 -14.58 8.32 2.00
N ASN A 201 -13.56 9.13 2.27
CA ASN A 201 -13.46 9.91 3.49
C ASN A 201 -14.46 11.07 3.44
N LYS A 202 -15.67 10.81 3.94
CA LYS A 202 -16.80 11.77 3.90
C LYS A 202 -16.48 13.13 4.50
N ARG A 203 -15.63 13.19 5.54
CA ARG A 203 -15.21 14.46 6.15
C ARG A 203 -14.36 15.29 5.20
N GLU A 204 -13.38 14.65 4.57
CA GLU A 204 -12.49 15.33 3.63
C GLU A 204 -13.23 15.70 2.34
N PHE A 205 -14.07 14.80 1.84
CA PHE A 205 -14.95 15.07 0.71
C PHE A 205 -15.81 16.32 0.94
N LYS A 206 -16.47 16.41 2.10
CA LYS A 206 -17.28 17.57 2.49
C LYS A 206 -16.46 18.85 2.59
N ARG A 207 -15.21 18.76 3.08
CA ARG A 207 -14.29 19.90 3.17
C ARG A 207 -13.94 20.45 1.78
N ILE A 208 -13.72 19.58 0.80
CA ILE A 208 -13.29 19.97 -0.56
C ILE A 208 -14.49 20.46 -1.38
N TYR A 209 -15.62 19.74 -1.33
CA TYR A 209 -16.74 19.95 -2.25
C TYR A 209 -17.97 20.63 -1.64
N GLY A 210 -17.99 20.84 -0.32
CA GLY A 210 -19.13 21.44 0.38
C GLY A 210 -20.36 20.54 0.45
N PHE A 211 -20.18 19.25 0.19
CA PHE A 211 -21.21 18.23 0.00
C PHE A 211 -21.26 17.20 1.14
#